data_AF-A0A4Y9SR73-F1
#
_entry.id   AF-A0A4Y9SR73-F1
#
_cell.length_a   1.000
_cell.length_b   1.000
_cell.length_c   1.000
_cell.angle_alpha   90.00
_cell.angle_beta   90.00
_cell.angle_gamma   90.00
#
_symmetry.space_group_name_H-M   'P 1'
#
loop_
_entity.id
_entity.type
_entity.pdbx_description
1 polymer ?
#
loop_
_entity_poly.entity_id
_entity_poly.type
_entity_poly.pdbx_seq_one_letter_code
_entity_poly.pdbx_strand_id
1 'polypeptide(L)'
;MRKLATIALACSLLAAHAAQAAIPVYGFLVKNTYPHDPMAFTQGLSYRDGYLYETTGQNGQSSVRKVELKTGKVLQKKELASEFFGEGSALVDQELIGLTWTSHVGFVYDLKSFALKRRFNYAGEGWGLASDDRYLYMSDGSADIRVLNPKTFEEVRRIRVTAEGKPITNLNELEVVDGQIFANVWTTDVIARIDPASGNVVGWIDLTGLLPPDKRGTTSVDAVLNGIAYDSKHRRLYVTGKLWPKLFEIELVQIKRP
;
A
#
# COMPACT_ATOMS: atom_id res chain seq x y z
N MET A 1 16.24 39.23 -65.90
CA MET A 1 15.42 39.06 -64.67
C MET A 1 14.87 37.64 -64.63
N ARG A 2 15.57 36.69 -63.97
CA ARG A 2 15.10 35.31 -63.75
C ARG A 2 14.71 35.18 -62.28
N LYS A 3 13.42 34.96 -62.01
CA LYS A 3 12.88 34.80 -60.66
C LYS A 3 13.24 33.40 -60.14
N LEU A 4 13.96 33.33 -59.03
CA LEU A 4 14.10 32.11 -58.23
C LEU A 4 12.76 31.84 -57.52
N ALA A 5 12.21 30.64 -57.73
CA ALA A 5 11.09 30.14 -56.96
C ALA A 5 11.63 29.22 -55.86
N THR A 6 11.61 29.70 -54.63
CA THR A 6 11.95 28.92 -53.43
C THR A 6 10.75 28.04 -53.08
N ILE A 7 10.87 26.72 -53.24
CA ILE A 7 9.87 25.76 -52.76
C ILE A 7 10.18 25.50 -51.28
N ALA A 8 9.35 26.04 -50.39
CA ALA A 8 9.37 25.70 -48.98
C ALA A 8 8.64 24.36 -48.77
N LEU A 9 9.39 23.31 -48.43
CA LEU A 9 8.83 22.02 -48.06
C LEU A 9 8.39 22.09 -46.59
N ALA A 10 7.08 22.26 -46.36
CA ALA A 10 6.51 22.18 -45.03
C ALA A 10 6.38 20.71 -44.62
N CYS A 11 7.29 20.22 -43.76
CA CYS A 11 7.13 18.96 -43.06
C CYS A 11 6.09 19.12 -41.94
N SER A 12 4.86 18.67 -42.17
CA SER A 12 3.87 18.49 -41.13
C SER A 12 4.18 17.21 -40.33
N LEU A 13 4.78 17.38 -39.15
CA LEU A 13 4.86 16.33 -38.13
C LEU A 13 3.45 16.08 -37.57
N LEU A 14 2.76 15.08 -38.11
CA LEU A 14 1.58 14.50 -37.48
C LEU A 14 2.03 13.72 -36.24
N ALA A 15 1.99 14.37 -35.07
CA ALA A 15 2.08 13.68 -33.80
C ALA A 15 0.81 12.85 -33.61
N ALA A 16 0.87 11.58 -34.00
CA ALA A 16 -0.17 10.61 -33.69
C ALA A 16 -0.23 10.46 -32.16
N HIS A 17 -1.18 11.13 -31.52
CA HIS A 17 -1.57 10.80 -30.16
C HIS A 17 -2.22 9.42 -30.20
N ALA A 18 -1.45 8.39 -29.87
CA ALA A 18 -2.03 7.09 -29.56
C ALA A 18 -2.99 7.33 -28.39
N ALA A 19 -4.28 7.09 -28.61
CA ALA A 19 -5.26 7.13 -27.54
C ALA A 19 -4.86 6.07 -26.51
N GLN A 20 -4.34 6.51 -25.36
CA GLN A 20 -4.03 5.61 -24.26
C GLN A 20 -5.36 4.95 -23.84
N ALA A 21 -5.41 3.62 -23.87
CA ALA A 21 -6.59 2.90 -23.40
C ALA A 21 -6.84 3.28 -21.92
N ALA A 22 -8.12 3.53 -21.57
CA ALA A 22 -8.49 3.90 -20.22
C ALA A 22 -8.01 2.84 -19.21
N ILE A 23 -7.56 3.29 -18.04
CA ILE A 23 -7.08 2.39 -16.98
C ILE A 23 -8.26 1.50 -16.53
N PRO A 24 -8.12 0.16 -16.56
CA PRO A 24 -9.16 -0.75 -16.11
C PRO A 24 -9.57 -0.52 -14.66
N VAL A 25 -10.86 -0.71 -14.36
CA VAL A 25 -11.39 -0.63 -13.00
C VAL A 25 -11.93 -1.99 -12.58
N TYR A 26 -11.63 -2.37 -11.34
CA TYR A 26 -12.02 -3.62 -10.73
C TYR A 26 -12.92 -3.31 -9.54
N GLY A 27 -14.07 -3.97 -9.49
CA GLY A 27 -14.84 -4.11 -8.26
C GLY A 27 -14.37 -5.34 -7.50
N PHE A 28 -15.20 -5.80 -6.58
CA PHE A 28 -14.88 -6.92 -5.70
C PHE A 28 -16.05 -7.87 -5.50
N LEU A 29 -15.74 -9.13 -5.20
CA LEU A 29 -16.62 -10.10 -4.58
C LEU A 29 -16.03 -10.46 -3.21
N VAL A 30 -16.82 -10.35 -2.15
CA VAL A 30 -16.41 -10.80 -0.82
C VAL A 30 -16.47 -12.33 -0.77
N LYS A 31 -15.32 -12.98 -0.59
CA LYS A 31 -15.22 -14.44 -0.47
C LYS A 31 -15.40 -14.90 0.97
N ASN A 32 -14.79 -14.17 1.89
CA ASN A 32 -14.90 -14.38 3.33
C ASN A 32 -14.88 -13.05 4.07
N THR A 33 -15.42 -13.05 5.28
CA THR A 33 -15.31 -11.96 6.24
C THR A 33 -14.80 -12.53 7.56
N TYR A 34 -13.79 -11.88 8.13
CA TYR A 34 -13.15 -12.25 9.37
C TYR A 34 -13.32 -11.15 10.42
N PRO A 35 -13.34 -11.47 11.72
CA PRO A 35 -13.28 -10.46 12.76
C PRO A 35 -11.96 -9.69 12.69
N HIS A 36 -12.02 -8.39 12.94
CA HIS A 36 -10.85 -7.52 13.09
C HIS A 36 -11.04 -6.68 14.36
N ASP A 37 -9.93 -6.35 15.03
CA ASP A 37 -9.97 -5.56 16.27
C ASP A 37 -10.44 -4.13 15.97
N PRO A 38 -11.62 -3.69 16.46
CA PRO A 38 -12.14 -2.36 16.18
C PRO A 38 -11.33 -1.25 16.87
N MET A 39 -10.38 -1.59 17.75
CA MET A 39 -9.44 -0.64 18.36
C MET A 39 -8.10 -0.57 17.59
N ALA A 40 -7.90 -1.37 16.55
CA ALA A 40 -6.68 -1.35 15.75
C ALA A 40 -6.71 -0.19 14.74
N PHE A 41 -5.86 0.81 14.95
CA PHE A 41 -5.63 1.85 13.94
C PHE A 41 -4.61 1.34 12.91
N THR A 42 -5.05 0.43 12.03
CA THR A 42 -4.20 -0.29 11.06
C THR A 42 -3.39 0.63 10.16
N GLN A 43 -2.08 0.45 10.14
CA GLN A 43 -1.15 1.22 9.30
C GLN A 43 -0.27 0.36 8.39
N GLY A 44 -0.08 -0.91 8.72
CA GLY A 44 0.53 -1.90 7.84
C GLY A 44 -0.06 -3.28 8.08
N LEU A 45 -0.24 -4.06 7.02
CA LEU A 45 -0.78 -5.40 7.09
C LEU A 45 0.04 -6.33 6.18
N SER A 46 0.33 -7.54 6.65
CA SER A 46 0.97 -8.56 5.83
C SER A 46 0.43 -9.93 6.19
N TYR A 47 0.43 -10.86 5.23
CA TYR A 47 0.03 -12.24 5.46
C TYR A 47 1.23 -13.19 5.42
N ARG A 48 1.28 -14.16 6.35
CA ARG A 48 2.21 -15.30 6.26
C ARG A 48 1.70 -16.51 7.05
N ASP A 49 1.62 -17.65 6.37
CA ASP A 49 1.32 -18.97 6.95
C ASP A 49 0.07 -19.02 7.84
N GLY A 50 -1.02 -18.38 7.40
CA GLY A 50 -2.30 -18.36 8.13
C GLY A 50 -2.42 -17.29 9.21
N TYR A 51 -1.38 -16.47 9.39
CA TYR A 51 -1.37 -15.34 10.31
C TYR A 51 -1.29 -14.02 9.56
N LEU A 52 -1.85 -13.00 10.17
CA LEU A 52 -1.63 -11.62 9.80
C LEU A 52 -0.54 -11.03 10.71
N TYR A 53 0.28 -10.18 10.14
CA TYR A 53 1.20 -9.32 10.87
C TYR A 53 0.75 -7.89 10.64
N GLU A 54 0.46 -7.18 11.71
CA GLU A 54 -0.18 -5.87 11.64
C GLU A 54 0.61 -4.86 12.46
N THR A 55 0.81 -3.66 11.89
CA THR A 55 1.24 -2.49 12.63
C THR A 55 0.09 -1.52 12.84
N THR A 56 -0.03 -1.02 14.06
CA THR A 56 -1.05 -0.02 14.42
C THR A 56 -0.40 1.31 14.79
N GLY A 57 -1.10 2.39 14.46
CA GLY A 57 -0.75 3.75 14.83
C GLY A 57 -1.39 4.24 16.13
N GLN A 58 -1.37 5.56 16.32
CA GLN A 58 -1.73 6.35 17.50
C GLN A 58 -0.63 6.46 18.56
N ASN A 59 -0.37 7.69 19.00
CA ASN A 59 0.64 8.01 20.01
C ASN A 59 0.32 7.27 21.32
N GLY A 60 1.33 6.56 21.85
CA GLY A 60 1.17 5.75 23.06
C GLY A 60 0.39 4.44 22.90
N GLN A 61 -0.12 4.13 21.70
CA GLN A 61 -0.92 2.91 21.42
C GLN A 61 -0.39 2.09 20.23
N SER A 62 0.67 2.58 19.59
CA SER A 62 1.25 1.95 18.42
C SER A 62 1.88 0.61 18.77
N SER A 63 1.67 -0.40 17.92
CA SER A 63 2.10 -1.77 18.21
C SER A 63 2.37 -2.58 16.96
N VAL A 64 3.21 -3.60 17.09
CA VAL A 64 3.34 -4.70 16.13
C VAL A 64 2.59 -5.91 16.69
N ARG A 65 1.80 -6.58 15.84
CA ARG A 65 0.89 -7.67 16.23
C ARG A 65 1.06 -8.86 15.32
N LYS A 66 0.95 -10.06 15.89
CA LYS A 66 0.67 -11.30 15.16
C LYS A 66 -0.77 -11.70 15.47
N VAL A 67 -1.58 -11.84 14.44
CA VAL A 67 -3.03 -12.04 14.55
C VAL A 67 -3.43 -13.32 13.84
N GLU A 68 -4.27 -14.13 14.49
CA GLU A 68 -4.88 -15.31 13.87
C GLU A 68 -5.97 -14.87 12.89
N LEU A 69 -5.80 -15.19 11.59
CA LEU A 69 -6.72 -14.74 10.53
C LEU A 69 -8.19 -15.09 10.82
N LYS A 70 -8.47 -16.32 11.25
CA LYS A 70 -9.84 -16.82 11.37
C LYS A 70 -10.65 -16.13 12.47
N THR A 71 -9.99 -15.72 13.55
CA THR A 71 -10.66 -15.22 14.76
C THR A 71 -10.41 -13.75 15.03
N GLY A 72 -9.42 -13.14 14.38
CA GLY A 72 -8.94 -11.79 14.70
C GLY A 72 -8.20 -11.72 16.04
N LYS A 73 -7.91 -12.85 16.69
CA LYS A 73 -7.25 -12.88 17.99
C LYS A 73 -5.78 -12.49 17.84
N VAL A 74 -5.37 -11.47 18.60
CA VAL A 74 -3.96 -11.12 18.76
C VAL A 74 -3.26 -12.21 19.57
N LEU A 75 -2.32 -12.92 18.94
CA LEU A 75 -1.54 -14.00 19.55
C LEU A 75 -0.24 -13.50 20.19
N GLN A 76 0.30 -12.42 19.64
CA GLN A 76 1.51 -11.78 20.13
C GLN A 76 1.44 -10.29 19.82
N LYS A 77 1.86 -9.46 20.76
CA LYS A 77 1.85 -8.00 20.64
C LYS A 77 3.14 -7.44 21.22
N LYS A 78 3.67 -6.42 20.57
CA LYS A 78 4.72 -5.57 21.10
C LYS A 78 4.34 -4.12 20.92
N GLU A 79 4.23 -3.40 22.02
CA GLU A 79 4.04 -1.95 21.99
C GLU A 79 5.32 -1.26 21.52
N LEU A 80 5.16 -0.21 20.73
CA LEU A 80 6.22 0.75 20.47
C LEU A 80 6.33 1.68 21.68
N ALA A 81 7.50 2.30 21.84
CA ALA A 81 7.65 3.37 22.83
C ALA A 81 6.71 4.54 22.49
N SER A 82 6.20 5.24 23.50
CA SER A 82 5.08 6.17 23.34
C SER A 82 5.37 7.39 22.46
N GLU A 83 6.65 7.71 22.26
CA GLU A 83 7.12 8.74 21.34
C GLU A 83 6.98 8.35 19.85
N PHE A 84 6.73 7.08 19.53
CA PHE A 84 6.61 6.60 18.17
C PHE A 84 5.15 6.34 17.77
N PHE A 85 4.76 6.96 16.66
CA PHE A 85 3.57 6.59 15.92
C PHE A 85 3.95 5.55 14.86
N GLY A 86 3.49 4.31 15.04
CA GLY A 86 3.78 3.20 14.12
C GLY A 86 3.01 3.33 12.81
N GLU A 87 3.68 3.01 11.71
CA GLU A 87 3.13 3.09 10.34
C GLU A 87 3.27 1.74 9.62
N GLY A 88 3.41 1.73 8.30
CA GLY A 88 3.51 0.54 7.46
C GLY A 88 4.62 -0.41 7.86
N SER A 89 4.40 -1.69 7.59
CA SER A 89 5.38 -2.75 7.85
C SER A 89 5.37 -3.79 6.75
N ALA A 90 6.53 -4.41 6.53
CA ALA A 90 6.72 -5.48 5.57
C ALA A 90 7.49 -6.63 6.21
N LEU A 91 7.24 -7.83 5.70
CA LEU A 91 7.98 -9.02 6.09
C LEU A 91 9.10 -9.29 5.08
N VAL A 92 10.31 -9.55 5.58
CA VAL A 92 11.47 -9.97 4.76
C VAL A 92 12.16 -11.11 5.49
N ASP A 93 12.28 -12.28 4.87
CA ASP A 93 12.82 -13.49 5.50
C ASP A 93 12.17 -13.78 6.88
N GLN A 94 12.92 -13.70 7.98
CA GLN A 94 12.46 -13.90 9.35
C GLN A 94 12.39 -12.58 10.13
N GLU A 95 12.24 -11.46 9.43
CA GLU A 95 12.17 -10.11 10.00
C GLU A 95 10.83 -9.44 9.67
N LEU A 96 10.33 -8.66 10.63
CA LEU A 96 9.30 -7.66 10.42
C LEU A 96 9.96 -6.29 10.47
N ILE A 97 9.84 -5.54 9.38
CA ILE A 97 10.41 -4.21 9.21
C ILE A 97 9.24 -3.23 9.32
N GLY A 98 9.32 -2.27 10.23
CA GLY A 98 8.25 -1.29 10.47
C GLY A 98 8.74 0.15 10.40
N LEU A 99 7.88 1.02 9.88
CA LEU A 99 8.10 2.46 9.80
C LEU A 99 7.43 3.18 10.98
N THR A 100 7.79 4.44 11.14
CA THR A 100 7.05 5.43 11.92
C THR A 100 6.65 6.62 11.05
N TRP A 101 5.69 7.39 11.55
CA TRP A 101 5.17 8.53 10.78
C TRP A 101 6.20 9.65 10.60
N THR A 102 6.46 10.44 11.64
CA THR A 102 7.30 11.66 11.54
C THR A 102 8.62 11.57 12.29
N SER A 103 8.92 10.44 12.95
CA SER A 103 10.14 10.33 13.76
C SER A 103 11.38 9.96 12.96
N HIS A 104 11.25 9.66 11.66
CA HIS A 104 12.36 9.35 10.74
C HIS A 104 13.16 8.10 11.17
N VAL A 105 12.52 7.19 11.91
CA VAL A 105 13.12 5.98 12.49
C VAL A 105 12.30 4.75 12.10
N GLY A 106 12.96 3.75 11.54
CA GLY A 106 12.38 2.44 11.31
C GLY A 106 12.95 1.39 12.27
N PHE A 107 12.21 0.29 12.41
CA PHE A 107 12.53 -0.81 13.29
C PHE A 107 12.60 -2.12 12.53
N VAL A 108 13.48 -3.01 12.98
CA VAL A 108 13.56 -4.39 12.52
C VAL A 108 13.38 -5.30 13.70
N TYR A 109 12.34 -6.13 13.65
CA TYR A 109 12.02 -7.10 14.68
C TYR A 109 12.27 -8.51 14.17
N ASP A 110 12.76 -9.38 15.04
CA ASP A 110 12.69 -10.82 14.82
C ASP A 110 11.22 -11.24 14.72
N LEU A 111 10.84 -11.94 13.64
CA LEU A 111 9.43 -12.24 13.36
C LEU A 111 8.80 -13.18 14.41
N LYS A 112 9.59 -14.08 14.98
CA LYS A 112 9.10 -15.09 15.94
C LYS A 112 8.90 -14.49 17.33
N SER A 113 9.83 -13.67 17.79
CA SER A 113 9.85 -13.16 19.17
C SER A 113 9.41 -11.70 19.30
N PHE A 114 9.35 -10.96 18.20
CA PHE A 114 9.28 -9.49 18.16
C PHE A 114 10.42 -8.82 18.94
N ALA A 115 11.54 -9.52 19.19
CA ALA A 115 12.74 -8.89 19.73
C ALA A 115 13.25 -7.84 18.75
N LEU A 116 13.56 -6.64 19.25
CA LEU A 116 14.12 -5.59 18.41
C LEU A 116 15.54 -5.99 18.02
N LYS A 117 15.82 -6.13 16.72
CA LYS A 117 17.14 -6.46 16.19
C LYS A 117 17.93 -5.22 15.86
N ARG A 118 17.30 -4.23 15.19
CA ARG A 118 17.97 -2.97 14.82
C ARG A 118 16.98 -1.83 14.65
N ARG A 119 17.51 -0.61 14.74
CA ARG A 119 16.86 0.62 14.27
C ARG A 119 17.58 1.11 13.01
N PHE A 120 16.88 1.82 12.15
CA PHE A 120 17.46 2.52 11.01
C PHE A 120 16.81 3.89 10.87
N ASN A 121 17.47 4.81 10.16
CA ASN A 121 16.93 6.14 9.92
C ASN A 121 16.60 6.30 8.44
N TYR A 122 15.62 7.14 8.15
CA TYR A 122 15.27 7.56 6.79
C TYR A 122 14.85 9.03 6.79
N ALA A 123 14.90 9.68 5.63
CA ALA A 123 14.44 11.06 5.50
C ALA A 123 12.93 11.12 5.24
N GLY A 124 12.27 12.16 5.75
CA GLY A 124 10.85 12.41 5.54
C GLY A 124 9.94 11.45 6.30
N GLU A 125 8.65 11.49 5.98
CA GLU A 125 7.65 10.63 6.61
C GLU A 125 7.75 9.17 6.14
N GLY A 126 7.15 8.24 6.88
CA GLY A 126 6.90 6.87 6.43
C GLY A 126 5.44 6.51 6.58
N TRP A 127 4.81 5.99 5.53
CA TRP A 127 3.38 5.65 5.51
C TRP A 127 3.21 4.15 5.28
N GLY A 128 3.28 3.66 4.04
CA GLY A 128 3.20 2.23 3.71
C GLY A 128 4.58 1.62 3.49
N LEU A 129 4.68 0.30 3.73
CA LEU A 129 5.87 -0.49 3.42
C LEU A 129 5.44 -1.86 2.88
N ALA A 130 5.98 -2.26 1.72
CA ALA A 130 5.79 -3.59 1.16
C ALA A 130 7.14 -4.20 0.74
N SER A 131 7.18 -5.51 0.49
CA SER A 131 8.38 -6.18 -0.03
C SER A 131 8.06 -7.21 -1.10
N ASP A 132 8.98 -7.35 -2.05
CA ASP A 132 9.06 -8.48 -3.00
C ASP A 132 10.25 -9.42 -2.67
N ASP A 133 10.68 -9.43 -1.39
CA ASP A 133 11.89 -10.05 -0.84
C ASP A 133 13.23 -9.50 -1.37
N ARG A 134 13.24 -8.83 -2.53
CA ARG A 134 14.44 -8.20 -3.11
C ARG A 134 14.62 -6.76 -2.66
N TYR A 135 13.53 -6.03 -2.62
CA TYR A 135 13.47 -4.62 -2.25
C TYR A 135 12.34 -4.37 -1.26
N LEU A 136 12.45 -3.23 -0.57
CA LEU A 136 11.35 -2.62 0.14
C LEU A 136 10.78 -1.48 -0.71
N TYR A 137 9.46 -1.34 -0.70
CA TYR A 137 8.73 -0.26 -1.33
C TYR A 137 8.11 0.58 -0.24
N MET A 138 8.47 1.86 -0.14
CA MET A 138 8.06 2.76 0.92
C MET A 138 7.30 3.96 0.34
N SER A 139 6.07 4.17 0.78
CA SER A 139 5.31 5.39 0.51
C SER A 139 5.41 6.37 1.70
N ASP A 140 5.06 7.63 1.44
CA ASP A 140 5.08 8.71 2.42
C ASP A 140 3.96 9.73 2.22
N GLY A 141 2.85 9.30 1.59
CA GLY A 141 1.74 10.18 1.24
C GLY A 141 2.00 11.06 0.02
N SER A 142 3.23 11.13 -0.50
CA SER A 142 3.50 11.78 -1.78
C SER A 142 3.09 10.87 -2.96
N ALA A 143 3.43 11.30 -4.18
CA ALA A 143 3.29 10.50 -5.38
C ALA A 143 4.55 9.66 -5.69
N ASP A 144 5.51 9.62 -4.77
CA ASP A 144 6.74 8.84 -4.92
C ASP A 144 6.71 7.58 -4.04
N ILE A 145 7.13 6.45 -4.60
CA ILE A 145 7.48 5.25 -3.84
C ILE A 145 9.00 5.12 -3.85
N ARG A 146 9.61 5.14 -2.67
CA ARG A 146 11.04 4.88 -2.49
C ARG A 146 11.30 3.39 -2.51
N VAL A 147 12.30 2.97 -3.28
CA VAL A 147 12.75 1.59 -3.34
C VAL A 147 14.01 1.48 -2.49
N LEU A 148 13.97 0.69 -1.43
CA LEU A 148 15.07 0.57 -0.47
C LEU A 148 15.72 -0.81 -0.54
N ASN A 149 17.02 -0.86 -0.26
CA ASN A 149 17.71 -2.13 0.01
C ASN A 149 17.26 -2.67 1.39
N PRO A 150 16.77 -3.91 1.52
CA PRO A 150 16.25 -4.44 2.79
C PRO A 150 17.35 -4.66 3.86
N LYS A 151 18.62 -4.70 3.45
CA LYS A 151 19.77 -4.87 4.35
C LYS A 151 20.37 -3.55 4.78
N THR A 152 20.47 -2.53 3.92
CA THR A 152 21.08 -1.24 4.28
C THR A 152 20.06 -0.13 4.56
N PHE A 153 18.81 -0.30 4.10
CA PHE A 153 17.74 0.71 4.09
C PHE A 153 18.04 1.96 3.26
N GLU A 154 19.10 1.92 2.47
CA GLU A 154 19.42 3.00 1.54
C GLU A 154 18.45 2.97 0.36
N GLU A 155 17.99 4.16 -0.05
CA GLU A 155 17.18 4.35 -1.25
C GLU A 155 18.05 4.02 -2.48
N VAL A 156 17.64 3.00 -3.24
CA VAL A 156 18.33 2.59 -4.47
C VAL A 156 17.73 3.25 -5.72
N ARG A 157 16.44 3.58 -5.67
CA ARG A 157 15.73 4.36 -6.70
C ARG A 157 14.39 4.84 -6.17
N ARG A 158 13.71 5.64 -6.98
CA ARG A 158 12.38 6.16 -6.73
C ARG A 158 11.44 5.88 -7.90
N ILE A 159 10.19 5.58 -7.61
CA ILE A 159 9.12 5.37 -8.58
C ILE A 159 8.14 6.53 -8.45
N ARG A 160 7.98 7.33 -9.50
CA ARG A 160 6.95 8.37 -9.55
C ARG A 160 5.64 7.73 -10.02
N VAL A 161 4.65 7.67 -9.15
CA VAL A 161 3.36 7.06 -9.45
C VAL A 161 2.48 8.02 -10.25
N THR A 162 2.01 7.57 -11.42
CA THR A 162 1.11 8.36 -12.26
C THR A 162 -0.05 7.54 -12.81
N ALA A 163 -1.20 8.17 -12.98
CA ALA A 163 -2.32 7.65 -13.75
C ALA A 163 -2.56 8.60 -14.93
N GLU A 164 -2.50 8.08 -16.15
CA GLU A 164 -2.70 8.89 -17.37
C GLU A 164 -1.78 10.13 -17.40
N GLY A 165 -0.53 9.97 -16.95
CA GLY A 165 0.48 11.03 -16.89
C GLY A 165 0.33 12.01 -15.71
N LYS A 166 -0.71 11.87 -14.88
CA LYS A 166 -0.92 12.72 -13.70
C LYS A 166 -0.43 12.03 -12.43
N PRO A 167 0.35 12.72 -11.57
CA PRO A 167 0.78 12.14 -10.29
C PRO A 167 -0.38 11.75 -9.38
N ILE A 168 -0.26 10.61 -8.70
CA ILE A 168 -1.23 10.14 -7.69
C ILE A 168 -0.60 10.27 -6.30
N THR A 169 -1.06 11.22 -5.50
CA THR A 169 -0.62 11.43 -4.12
C THR A 169 -1.47 10.64 -3.13
N ASN A 170 -1.20 10.80 -1.83
CA ASN A 170 -1.87 10.10 -0.73
C ASN A 170 -1.68 8.58 -0.77
N LEU A 171 -0.58 8.11 -1.37
CA LEU A 171 -0.21 6.70 -1.34
C LEU A 171 0.09 6.32 0.12
N ASN A 172 -0.69 5.39 0.65
CA ASN A 172 -0.63 4.98 2.04
C ASN A 172 -0.13 3.54 2.11
N GLU A 173 -0.84 2.65 2.79
CA GLU A 173 -0.44 1.25 2.93
C GLU A 173 -0.23 0.55 1.58
N LEU A 174 0.78 -0.32 1.54
CA LEU A 174 1.28 -0.96 0.33
C LEU A 174 1.30 -2.48 0.49
N GLU A 175 1.07 -3.22 -0.60
CA GLU A 175 1.32 -4.66 -0.67
C GLU A 175 1.83 -5.07 -2.06
N VAL A 176 2.71 -6.07 -2.15
CA VAL A 176 3.13 -6.64 -3.44
C VAL A 176 2.21 -7.81 -3.82
N VAL A 177 1.45 -7.64 -4.90
CA VAL A 177 0.48 -8.62 -5.40
C VAL A 177 0.83 -9.01 -6.83
N ASP A 178 1.24 -10.25 -7.05
CA ASP A 178 1.59 -10.78 -8.37
C ASP A 178 2.57 -9.88 -9.17
N GLY A 179 3.56 -9.31 -8.48
CA GLY A 179 4.57 -8.43 -9.08
C GLY A 179 4.12 -6.99 -9.31
N GLN A 180 2.92 -6.61 -8.88
CA GLN A 180 2.44 -5.23 -8.86
C GLN A 180 2.47 -4.68 -7.43
N ILE A 181 2.64 -3.36 -7.30
CA ILE A 181 2.45 -2.70 -5.99
C ILE A 181 0.99 -2.26 -5.91
N PHE A 182 0.28 -2.75 -4.91
CA PHE A 182 -1.03 -2.26 -4.55
C PHE A 182 -0.85 -1.17 -3.50
N ALA A 183 -1.54 -0.05 -3.65
CA ALA A 183 -1.45 1.06 -2.71
C ALA A 183 -2.84 1.56 -2.35
N ASN A 184 -3.17 1.61 -1.05
CA ASN A 184 -4.30 2.40 -0.60
C ASN A 184 -4.06 3.87 -0.96
N VAL A 185 -5.11 4.54 -1.43
CA VAL A 185 -5.09 6.01 -1.59
C VAL A 185 -5.86 6.60 -0.42
N TRP A 186 -5.14 7.23 0.52
CA TRP A 186 -5.73 7.74 1.75
C TRP A 186 -6.87 8.73 1.45
N THR A 187 -7.88 8.72 2.34
CA THR A 187 -9.17 9.42 2.23
C THR A 187 -10.08 8.96 1.09
N THR A 188 -9.82 7.81 0.47
CA THR A 188 -10.67 7.21 -0.56
C THR A 188 -10.96 5.75 -0.27
N ASP A 189 -11.94 5.17 -0.96
CA ASP A 189 -12.21 3.72 -0.97
C ASP A 189 -11.54 3.02 -2.18
N VAL A 190 -10.44 3.56 -2.72
CA VAL A 190 -9.74 2.98 -3.87
C VAL A 190 -8.32 2.49 -3.54
N ILE A 191 -7.90 1.45 -4.26
CA ILE A 191 -6.53 0.95 -4.29
C ILE A 191 -5.97 1.10 -5.71
N ALA A 192 -4.79 1.70 -5.82
CA ALA A 192 -4.05 1.78 -7.08
C ALA A 192 -3.25 0.49 -7.29
N ARG A 193 -3.34 -0.09 -8.49
CA ARG A 193 -2.44 -1.17 -8.94
C ARG A 193 -1.34 -0.53 -9.78
N ILE A 194 -0.11 -0.59 -9.30
CA ILE A 194 1.03 0.15 -9.84
C ILE A 194 2.03 -0.84 -10.44
N ASP A 195 2.45 -0.59 -11.67
CA ASP A 195 3.60 -1.28 -12.26
C ASP A 195 4.90 -0.74 -11.62
N PRO A 196 5.68 -1.56 -10.89
CA PRO A 196 6.89 -1.09 -10.21
C PRO A 196 8.02 -0.71 -11.17
N ALA A 197 7.96 -1.11 -12.44
CA ALA A 197 8.95 -0.75 -13.44
C ALA A 197 8.74 0.68 -13.93
N SER A 198 7.51 1.03 -14.32
CA SER A 198 7.19 2.34 -14.91
C SER A 198 6.63 3.37 -13.91
N GLY A 199 6.03 2.93 -12.80
CA GLY A 199 5.23 3.78 -11.92
C GLY A 199 3.82 4.08 -12.43
N ASN A 200 3.43 3.53 -13.59
CA ASN A 200 2.08 3.74 -14.10
C ASN A 200 1.06 2.94 -13.30
N VAL A 201 -0.06 3.57 -12.98
CA VAL A 201 -1.26 2.88 -12.51
C VAL A 201 -1.83 2.08 -13.68
N VAL A 202 -1.86 0.76 -13.52
CA VAL A 202 -2.32 -0.22 -14.51
C VAL A 202 -3.72 -0.75 -14.19
N GLY A 203 -4.28 -0.36 -13.04
CA GLY A 203 -5.66 -0.67 -12.68
C GLY A 203 -6.09 0.05 -11.41
N TRP A 204 -7.38 0.31 -11.29
CA TRP A 204 -8.01 0.79 -10.06
C TRP A 204 -8.86 -0.31 -9.45
N ILE A 205 -8.78 -0.47 -8.14
CA ILE A 205 -9.71 -1.32 -7.38
C ILE A 205 -10.63 -0.39 -6.60
N ASP A 206 -11.91 -0.41 -6.93
CA ASP A 206 -12.96 0.36 -6.29
C ASP A 206 -13.63 -0.49 -5.21
N LEU A 207 -13.39 -0.14 -3.95
CA LEU A 207 -13.96 -0.79 -2.78
C LEU A 207 -15.11 0.03 -2.17
N THR A 208 -15.65 1.00 -2.90
CA THR A 208 -16.81 1.79 -2.46
C THR A 208 -17.94 0.85 -2.03
N GLY A 209 -18.42 1.06 -0.80
CA GLY A 209 -19.50 0.26 -0.22
C GLY A 209 -19.08 -1.08 0.41
N LEU A 210 -17.78 -1.42 0.43
CA LEU A 210 -17.29 -2.63 1.12
C LEU A 210 -17.65 -2.63 2.61
N LEU A 211 -17.38 -1.52 3.31
CA LEU A 211 -17.84 -1.29 4.68
C LEU A 211 -18.31 0.17 4.85
N PRO A 212 -19.63 0.41 4.71
CA PRO A 212 -20.23 1.73 4.88
C PRO A 212 -19.99 2.32 6.28
N PRO A 213 -19.92 3.65 6.45
CA PRO A 213 -19.62 4.30 7.73
C PRO A 213 -20.49 3.85 8.91
N ASP A 214 -21.80 3.64 8.71
CA ASP A 214 -22.73 3.19 9.75
C ASP A 214 -22.46 1.76 10.24
N LYS A 215 -21.67 0.98 9.50
CA LYS A 215 -21.28 -0.40 9.85
C LYS A 215 -19.89 -0.51 10.48
N ARG A 216 -19.16 0.61 10.62
CA ARG A 216 -17.79 0.62 11.18
C ARG A 216 -17.78 0.51 12.70
N GLY A 217 -18.91 0.73 13.38
CA GLY A 217 -18.98 0.64 14.85
C GLY A 217 -18.26 1.77 15.59
N THR A 218 -17.90 2.85 14.89
CA THR A 218 -17.25 4.05 15.44
C THR A 218 -17.70 5.27 14.65
N THR A 219 -17.70 6.44 15.29
CA THR A 219 -17.95 7.74 14.67
C THR A 219 -16.66 8.45 14.23
N SER A 220 -15.49 7.83 14.44
CA SER A 220 -14.21 8.38 14.01
C SER A 220 -14.18 8.54 12.50
N VAL A 221 -13.89 9.76 12.03
CA VAL A 221 -13.69 10.06 10.61
C VAL A 221 -12.44 9.39 10.05
N ASP A 222 -11.49 9.04 10.92
CA ASP A 222 -10.24 8.36 10.56
C ASP A 222 -10.41 6.84 10.40
N ALA A 223 -11.63 6.31 10.62
CA ALA A 223 -11.94 4.89 10.42
C ALA A 223 -12.05 4.54 8.91
N VAL A 224 -10.99 4.79 8.15
CA VAL A 224 -10.94 4.68 6.68
C VAL A 224 -10.33 3.36 6.20
N LEU A 225 -10.56 3.01 4.94
CA LEU A 225 -9.87 1.91 4.25
C LEU A 225 -8.35 2.10 4.35
N ASN A 226 -7.65 1.10 4.90
CA ASN A 226 -6.19 1.05 4.99
C ASN A 226 -5.75 -0.35 5.47
N GLY A 227 -4.80 -0.98 4.76
CA GLY A 227 -4.31 -2.32 5.06
C GLY A 227 -4.69 -3.32 3.97
N ILE A 228 -3.67 -3.85 3.30
CA ILE A 228 -3.76 -4.82 2.21
C ILE A 228 -2.80 -5.95 2.54
N ALA A 229 -3.25 -7.20 2.44
CA ALA A 229 -2.35 -8.34 2.61
C ALA A 229 -2.63 -9.42 1.57
N TYR A 230 -1.58 -10.13 1.17
CA TYR A 230 -1.67 -11.10 0.09
C TYR A 230 -1.09 -12.46 0.48
N ASP A 231 -1.91 -13.50 0.34
CA ASP A 231 -1.47 -14.88 0.36
C ASP A 231 -1.10 -15.32 -1.06
N SER A 232 0.18 -15.22 -1.40
CA SER A 232 0.67 -15.58 -2.74
C SER A 232 0.50 -17.07 -3.08
N LYS A 233 0.53 -17.96 -2.08
CA LYS A 233 0.40 -19.40 -2.27
C LYS A 233 -1.01 -19.79 -2.72
N HIS A 234 -2.03 -19.15 -2.14
CA HIS A 234 -3.43 -19.43 -2.45
C HIS A 234 -4.12 -18.32 -3.25
N ARG A 235 -3.37 -17.26 -3.61
CA ARG A 235 -3.83 -16.09 -4.36
C ARG A 235 -5.02 -15.39 -3.71
N ARG A 236 -4.97 -15.21 -2.38
CA ARG A 236 -6.04 -14.56 -1.61
C ARG A 236 -5.65 -13.15 -1.23
N LEU A 237 -6.52 -12.19 -1.54
CA LEU A 237 -6.33 -10.78 -1.23
C LEU A 237 -7.18 -10.40 -0.02
N TYR A 238 -6.56 -9.79 0.97
CA TYR A 238 -7.20 -9.33 2.19
C TYR A 238 -7.17 -7.81 2.27
N VAL A 239 -8.27 -7.21 2.70
CA VAL A 239 -8.36 -5.77 2.94
C VAL A 239 -9.11 -5.50 4.25
N THR A 240 -8.71 -4.43 4.93
CA THR A 240 -9.35 -3.93 6.15
C THR A 240 -9.29 -2.40 6.19
N GLY A 241 -9.59 -1.81 7.34
CA GLY A 241 -9.40 -0.39 7.57
C GLY A 241 -9.08 -0.08 9.02
N LYS A 242 -8.70 1.17 9.24
CA LYS A 242 -8.47 1.72 10.57
C LYS A 242 -9.76 1.59 11.38
N LEU A 243 -9.68 0.97 12.55
CA LEU A 243 -10.80 0.76 13.47
C LEU A 243 -11.95 -0.07 12.86
N TRP A 244 -11.73 -0.78 11.75
CA TRP A 244 -12.77 -1.61 11.15
C TRP A 244 -12.98 -2.86 12.00
N PRO A 245 -14.23 -3.29 12.26
CA PRO A 245 -14.52 -4.52 13.00
C PRO A 245 -14.37 -5.77 12.13
N LYS A 246 -14.00 -5.61 10.85
CA LYS A 246 -13.97 -6.66 9.84
C LYS A 246 -12.77 -6.55 8.93
N LEU A 247 -12.20 -7.70 8.60
CA LEU A 247 -11.27 -7.90 7.50
C LEU A 247 -11.96 -8.76 6.43
N PHE A 248 -11.74 -8.43 5.17
CA PHE A 248 -12.40 -9.07 4.03
C PHE A 248 -11.40 -9.80 3.16
N GLU A 249 -11.69 -11.04 2.82
CA GLU A 249 -11.08 -11.70 1.65
C GLU A 249 -11.88 -11.31 0.42
N ILE A 250 -11.22 -10.73 -0.58
CA ILE A 250 -11.87 -10.25 -1.79
C ILE A 250 -11.28 -10.91 -3.04
N GLU A 251 -12.14 -11.08 -4.04
CA GLU A 251 -11.76 -11.44 -5.40
C GLU A 251 -12.06 -10.25 -6.31
N LEU A 252 -11.09 -9.87 -7.16
CA LEU A 252 -11.22 -8.71 -8.04
C LEU A 252 -12.01 -9.08 -9.31
N VAL A 253 -13.01 -8.28 -9.66
CA VAL A 253 -13.80 -8.46 -10.88
C VAL A 253 -13.71 -7.21 -11.73
N GLN A 254 -13.23 -7.34 -12.97
CA GLN A 254 -13.13 -6.20 -13.87
C GLN A 254 -14.52 -5.67 -14.23
N ILE A 255 -14.75 -4.38 -13.99
CA ILE A 255 -15.96 -3.68 -14.36
C ILE A 255 -15.82 -3.24 -15.81
N LYS A 256 -16.74 -3.70 -16.67
CA LYS A 256 -16.89 -3.13 -18.01
C LYS A 256 -17.59 -1.79 -17.86
N ARG A 257 -16.86 -0.69 -18.05
CA ARG A 257 -17.50 0.62 -18.22
C ARG A 257 -18.20 0.63 -19.60
N PRO A 258 -19.47 1.09 -19.68
CA PRO A 258 -20.18 1.21 -20.95
C PRO A 258 -19.47 2.16 -21.92
#